data_AF-A0A957MBH6-F1
#
_entry.id   AF-A0A957MBH6-F1
#
_cell.length_a   1.000
_cell.length_b   1.000
_cell.length_c   1.000
_cell.angle_alpha   90.00
_cell.angle_beta   90.00
_cell.angle_gamma   90.00
#
_symmetry.space_group_name_H-M   'P 1'
#
loop_
_entity.id
_entity.type
_entity.pdbx_description
1 polymer ?
#
loop_
_entity_poly.entity_id
_entity_poly.type
_entity_poly.pdbx_seq_one_letter_code
_entity_poly.pdbx_strand_id
1 'polypeptide(L)'
;REEIAHLRRHQRDLIATAVERAAEEIDILMPGYTHLQPAQPVRWSHWLLSHVWAWQRDASRLDELAARVNVMPLGSGALAGNPFAI
;
A
#
# COMPACT_ATOMS: atom_id res chain seq x y z
N ARG A 1 12.08 -9.62 -4.07
CA ARG A 1 10.97 -10.38 -3.44
C ARG A 1 10.89 -10.08 -1.94
N GLU A 2 12.00 -10.13 -1.21
CA GLU A 2 12.07 -9.74 0.22
C GLU A 2 11.59 -8.31 0.45
N GLU A 3 12.08 -7.35 -0.34
CA GLU A 3 11.64 -5.95 -0.22
C GLU A 3 10.13 -5.74 -0.43
N ILE A 4 9.51 -6.51 -1.35
CA ILE A 4 8.05 -6.47 -1.54
C ILE A 4 7.34 -6.96 -0.27
N ALA A 5 7.86 -8.03 0.35
CA ALA A 5 7.32 -8.52 1.61
C ALA A 5 7.51 -7.52 2.76
N HIS A 6 8.62 -6.79 2.78
CA HIS A 6 8.92 -5.76 3.78
C HIS A 6 7.95 -4.59 3.66
N LEU A 7 7.83 -4.02 2.46
CA LEU A 7 6.91 -2.92 2.17
C LEU A 7 5.46 -3.30 2.48
N ARG A 8 5.06 -4.53 2.14
CA ARG A 8 3.71 -5.03 2.44
C ARG A 8 3.43 -5.10 3.95
N ARG A 9 4.42 -5.48 4.77
CA ARG A 9 4.24 -5.46 6.23
C ARG A 9 4.05 -4.04 6.73
N HIS A 10 4.93 -3.12 6.38
CA HIS A 10 4.82 -1.72 6.78
C HIS A 10 3.51 -1.07 6.36
N GLN A 11 3.02 -1.38 5.15
CA GLN A 11 1.75 -0.88 4.68
C GLN A 11 0.55 -1.42 5.47
N ARG A 12 0.59 -2.71 5.85
CA ARG A 12 -0.45 -3.30 6.71
C ARG A 12 -0.43 -2.69 8.10
N ASP A 13 0.75 -2.48 8.68
CA ASP A 13 0.90 -1.87 10.01
C ASP A 13 0.39 -0.42 10.01
N LEU A 14 0.68 0.35 8.95
CA LEU A 14 0.18 1.71 8.77
C LEU A 14 -1.35 1.73 8.64
N ILE A 15 -1.93 0.81 7.85
CA ILE A 15 -3.38 0.69 7.70
C ILE A 15 -4.04 0.32 9.04
N ALA A 16 -3.51 -0.67 9.76
CA ALA A 16 -4.03 -1.09 11.06
C ALA A 16 -4.03 0.08 12.06
N THR A 17 -2.88 0.76 12.19
CA THR A 17 -2.73 1.94 13.04
C THR A 17 -3.74 3.02 12.69
N ALA A 18 -3.93 3.32 11.40
CA ALA A 18 -4.86 4.35 10.97
C ALA A 18 -6.33 3.96 11.23
N VAL A 19 -6.70 2.69 11.10
CA VAL A 19 -8.05 2.20 11.42
C VAL A 19 -8.32 2.25 12.92
N GLU A 20 -7.36 1.84 13.75
CA GLU A 20 -7.45 1.91 15.21
C GLU A 20 -7.66 3.36 15.66
N ARG A 21 -6.82 4.28 15.19
CA ARG A 21 -6.94 5.71 15.44
C ARG A 21 -8.27 6.28 14.98
N ALA A 22 -8.74 5.90 13.79
CA ALA A 22 -10.03 6.35 13.28
C ALA A 22 -11.21 5.89 14.16
N ALA A 23 -11.11 4.70 14.77
CA ALA A 23 -12.13 4.18 15.67
C ALA A 23 -12.12 4.89 17.03
N GLU A 24 -10.93 5.11 17.61
CA GLU A 24 -10.76 5.80 18.90
C GLU A 24 -11.15 7.28 18.82
N GLU A 25 -10.94 7.91 17.67
CA GLU A 25 -11.07 9.36 17.49
C GLU A 25 -12.29 9.75 16.65
N ILE A 26 -13.34 8.91 16.65
CA ILE A 26 -14.48 9.08 15.77
C ILE A 26 -15.21 10.41 15.97
N ASP A 27 -15.25 10.92 17.20
CA ASP A 27 -15.98 12.15 17.58
C ASP A 27 -15.16 13.44 17.40
N ILE A 28 -13.90 13.33 16.99
CA ILE A 28 -13.07 14.51 16.69
C ILE A 28 -13.49 15.08 15.33
N LEU A 29 -13.88 16.36 15.34
CA LEU A 29 -14.20 17.13 14.13
C LEU A 29 -13.01 17.99 13.71
N MET A 30 -12.87 18.17 12.40
CA MET A 30 -11.90 19.09 11.78
C MET A 30 -12.56 19.82 10.60
N PRO A 31 -12.04 20.98 10.17
CA PRO A 31 -12.47 21.58 8.91
C PRO A 31 -12.11 20.65 7.74
N GLY A 32 -13.06 20.41 6.83
CA GLY A 32 -12.72 19.87 5.51
C GLY A 32 -11.99 20.93 4.67
N TYR A 33 -11.16 20.53 3.72
CA TYR A 33 -10.39 21.46 2.90
C TYR A 33 -10.53 21.16 1.41
N THR A 34 -10.79 22.21 0.63
CA THR A 34 -10.66 22.23 -0.83
C THR A 34 -9.93 23.50 -1.23
N HIS A 35 -8.94 23.42 -2.12
CA HIS A 35 -8.02 24.54 -2.42
C HIS A 35 -7.35 25.11 -1.15
N LEU A 36 -7.16 24.28 -0.11
CA LEU A 36 -6.69 24.68 1.22
C LEU A 36 -7.57 25.74 1.91
N GLN A 37 -8.81 25.94 1.45
CA GLN A 37 -9.81 26.76 2.12
C GLN A 37 -10.74 25.89 2.96
N PRO A 38 -11.13 26.33 4.18
CA PRO A 38 -12.10 25.62 4.99
C PRO A 38 -13.43 25.44 4.24
N ALA A 39 -13.88 24.20 4.16
CA ALA A 39 -15.17 23.79 3.62
C ALA A 39 -16.05 23.28 4.77
N GLN A 40 -16.93 22.32 4.49
CA GLN A 40 -17.78 21.71 5.53
C GLN A 40 -16.92 20.93 6.55
N PRO A 41 -17.28 20.95 7.85
CA PRO A 41 -16.65 20.08 8.84
C PRO A 41 -16.75 18.60 8.46
N VAL A 42 -15.67 17.87 8.73
CA VAL A 42 -15.61 16.41 8.57
C VAL A 42 -15.10 15.79 9.87
N ARG A 43 -15.32 14.49 10.05
CA ARG A 43 -14.67 13.74 11.13
C ARG A 43 -13.20 13.54 10.78
N TRP A 44 -12.32 13.71 11.76
CA TRP A 44 -10.90 13.37 11.64
C TRP A 44 -10.71 11.92 11.17
N SER A 45 -11.50 11.00 11.73
CA SER A 45 -11.54 9.59 11.31
C SER A 45 -11.87 9.41 9.83
N HIS A 46 -12.78 10.21 9.27
CA HIS A 46 -13.12 10.16 7.84
C HIS A 46 -11.94 10.61 6.97
N TRP A 47 -11.26 11.68 7.36
CA TRP A 47 -10.05 12.15 6.67
C TRP A 47 -8.94 11.11 6.72
N LEU A 48 -8.70 10.49 7.88
CA LEU A 48 -7.68 9.45 8.05
C LEU A 48 -7.98 8.21 7.20
N LEU A 49 -9.22 7.72 7.23
CA LEU A 49 -9.66 6.57 6.43
C LEU A 49 -9.66 6.85 4.92
N SER A 50 -9.79 8.11 4.49
CA SER A 50 -9.63 8.44 3.07
C SER A 50 -8.25 8.06 2.52
N HIS A 51 -7.20 8.15 3.35
CA HIS A 51 -5.85 7.71 3.00
C HIS A 51 -5.73 6.18 3.05
N VAL A 52 -6.39 5.52 4.01
CA VAL A 52 -6.44 4.06 4.12
C VAL A 52 -6.96 3.43 2.82
N TRP A 53 -7.98 4.00 2.18
CA TRP A 53 -8.46 3.51 0.89
C TRP A 53 -7.40 3.57 -0.22
N ALA A 54 -6.54 4.60 -0.23
CA ALA A 54 -5.42 4.67 -1.16
C ALA A 54 -4.38 3.58 -0.86
N TRP A 55 -3.99 3.45 0.41
CA TRP A 55 -3.00 2.46 0.84
C TRP A 55 -3.47 1.01 0.64
N GLN A 56 -4.77 0.73 0.79
CA GLN A 56 -5.32 -0.59 0.51
C GLN A 56 -5.16 -0.97 -0.97
N ARG A 57 -5.36 -0.01 -1.90
CA ARG A 57 -5.10 -0.24 -3.32
C ARG A 57 -3.62 -0.49 -3.60
N ASP A 58 -2.74 0.23 -2.92
CA ASP A 58 -1.30 0.02 -3.03
C ASP A 58 -0.88 -1.35 -2.49
N ALA A 59 -1.51 -1.84 -1.41
CA ALA A 59 -1.27 -3.18 -0.91
C ALA A 59 -1.66 -4.26 -1.93
N SER A 60 -2.80 -4.08 -2.62
CA SER A 60 -3.21 -4.96 -3.73
C SER A 60 -2.17 -4.99 -4.85
N ARG A 61 -1.63 -3.81 -5.22
CA ARG A 61 -0.58 -3.70 -6.24
C ARG A 61 0.70 -4.43 -5.85
N LEU A 62 1.10 -4.38 -4.57
CA LEU A 62 2.27 -5.13 -4.08
C LEU A 62 2.04 -6.65 -4.14
N ASP A 63 0.84 -7.12 -3.80
CA ASP A 63 0.49 -8.54 -3.89
C ASP A 63 0.50 -9.04 -5.36
N GLU A 64 -0.02 -8.25 -6.30
CA GLU A 64 0.07 -8.55 -7.73
C GLU A 64 1.50 -8.54 -8.26
N LEU A 65 2.30 -7.56 -7.84
CA LEU A 65 3.72 -7.45 -8.22
C LEU A 65 4.51 -8.66 -7.76
N ALA A 66 4.26 -9.15 -6.53
CA ALA A 66 4.95 -10.30 -5.97
C ALA A 66 4.84 -11.53 -6.88
N ALA A 67 3.64 -11.79 -7.43
CA ALA A 67 3.43 -12.88 -8.36
C ALA A 67 4.16 -12.67 -9.69
N ARG A 68 4.10 -11.46 -10.26
CA ARG A 68 4.74 -11.13 -11.55
C ARG A 68 6.25 -11.26 -11.53
N VAL A 69 6.90 -10.94 -10.41
CA VAL A 69 8.36 -11.02 -10.27
C VAL A 69 8.85 -12.38 -9.75
N ASN A 70 7.95 -13.32 -9.49
CA ASN A 70 8.30 -14.66 -9.03
C ASN A 70 8.61 -15.60 -10.21
N VAL A 71 9.52 -15.17 -11.08
CA VAL A 71 10.01 -15.93 -12.23
C VAL A 71 11.51 -16.15 -12.07
N MET A 72 12.02 -17.33 -12.41
CA MET A 72 13.43 -17.67 -12.35
C MET A 72 14.06 -17.48 -13.75
N PRO A 73 14.90 -16.46 -13.97
CA PRO A 73 15.57 -16.24 -15.25
C PRO A 73 16.90 -17.00 -15.38
N LEU A 74 17.31 -17.73 -14.34
CA LEU A 74 18.57 -18.47 -14.35
C LEU A 74 18.51 -19.57 -15.43
N GLY A 75 19.53 -19.61 -16.29
CA GLY A 75 19.57 -20.49 -17.46
C GLY A 75 19.32 -19.80 -18.79
N SER A 76 18.88 -18.54 -18.82
CA SER A 76 18.63 -17.80 -20.08
C SER A 76 19.89 -17.38 -20.86
N GLY A 77 21.10 -17.56 -20.30
CA GLY A 77 22.35 -17.11 -20.92
C GLY A 77 22.38 -15.59 -21.14
N ALA A 78 23.15 -15.11 -22.12
CA ALA A 78 23.16 -13.69 -22.47
C ALA A 78 21.86 -13.24 -23.16
N LEU A 79 21.31 -14.09 -24.04
CA LEU A 79 20.02 -13.89 -24.73
C LEU A 79 19.41 -15.18 -25.33
N ALA A 80 20.21 -16.25 -25.51
CA ALA A 80 19.84 -17.45 -26.28
C ALA A 80 19.91 -18.78 -25.48
N GLY A 81 19.92 -18.72 -24.15
CA GLY A 81 19.98 -19.91 -23.29
C GLY A 81 21.40 -20.34 -22.91
N ASN A 82 21.46 -21.22 -21.91
CA ASN A 82 22.67 -21.91 -21.48
C ASN A 82 22.86 -23.20 -22.31
N PRO A 83 24.07 -23.50 -22.85
CA PRO A 83 24.31 -24.71 -23.65
C PRO A 83 24.43 -26.02 -22.82
N PHE A 84 24.51 -25.92 -21.50
CA PHE A 84 24.52 -27.08 -20.59
C PHE A 84 23.08 -27.51 -20.26
N ALA A 85 22.86 -28.81 -20.12
CA ALA A 85 21.57 -29.39 -19.74
C ALA A 85 21.34 -29.25 -18.22
N ILE A 86 21.11 -28.01 -17.77
CA ILE A 86 20.82 -27.62 -16.39
C ILE A 86 19.34 -27.26 -16.20
#